data_AF-A0A2E2AUP0-F1
#
_entry.id   AF-A0A2E2AUP0-F1
#
_cell.length_a   1.000
_cell.length_b   1.000
_cell.length_c   1.000
_cell.angle_alpha   90.00
_cell.angle_beta   90.00
_cell.angle_gamma   90.00
#
_symmetry.space_group_name_H-M   'P 1'
#
loop_
_entity.id
_entity.type
_entity.pdbx_description
1 polymer ?
#
loop_
_entity_poly.entity_id
_entity_poly.type
_entity_poly.pdbx_seq_one_letter_code
_entity_poly.pdbx_strand_id
1 'polypeptide(L)'
;MSNLITQKLSRFQQMRELINSLGIGFRRQQPIGYDKRLKQLIVNKEPGRVVDRLLISALQEARSYERFALIAEKIEDTTIAQRYLTFVENDPKNYVTFIDLAKDYQDELTISKRLDELAAYEASLINEGGAKPRLHS
;
A
#
# COMPACT_ATOMS: atom_id res chain seq x y z
N MET A 1 -11.55 -11.07 -0.75
CA MET A 1 -10.28 -11.28 -0.03
C MET A 1 -9.37 -12.36 -0.62
N SER A 2 -9.84 -13.58 -0.94
CA SER A 2 -8.97 -14.66 -1.49
C SER A 2 -8.18 -14.23 -2.75
N ASN A 3 -8.86 -13.63 -3.73
CA ASN A 3 -8.23 -13.15 -4.96
C ASN A 3 -7.13 -12.11 -4.70
N LEU A 4 -7.35 -11.18 -3.76
CA LEU A 4 -6.37 -10.17 -3.37
C LEU A 4 -5.08 -10.83 -2.85
N ILE A 5 -5.20 -11.83 -1.98
CA ILE A 5 -4.05 -12.53 -1.41
C ILE A 5 -3.26 -13.24 -2.51
N THR A 6 -3.94 -13.93 -3.42
CA THR A 6 -3.30 -14.59 -4.57
C THR A 6 -2.57 -13.59 -5.46
N GLN A 7 -3.16 -12.41 -5.74
CA GLN A 7 -2.51 -11.35 -6.48
C GLN A 7 -1.24 -10.82 -5.77
N LYS A 8 -1.30 -10.58 -4.45
CA LYS A 8 -0.14 -10.11 -3.68
C LYS A 8 1.00 -11.12 -3.66
N LEU A 9 0.67 -12.41 -3.53
CA LEU A 9 1.66 -13.50 -3.58
C LEU A 9 2.30 -13.63 -4.96
N SER A 10 1.50 -13.54 -6.03
CA SER A 10 2.00 -13.53 -7.40
C SER A 10 2.94 -12.35 -7.65
N ARG A 11 2.55 -11.14 -7.22
CA ARG A 11 3.42 -9.94 -7.32
C ARG A 11 4.73 -10.12 -6.55
N PHE A 12 4.67 -10.71 -5.36
CA PHE A 12 5.87 -11.02 -4.58
C PHE A 12 6.82 -11.98 -5.33
N GLN A 13 6.29 -13.03 -5.96
CA GLN A 13 7.09 -13.96 -6.77
C GLN A 13 7.73 -13.24 -7.98
N GLN A 14 6.96 -12.47 -8.72
CA GLN A 14 7.44 -11.70 -9.88
C GLN A 14 8.54 -10.71 -9.49
N MET A 15 8.42 -10.03 -8.34
CA MET A 15 9.49 -9.15 -7.86
C MET A 15 10.75 -9.90 -7.48
N ARG A 16 10.64 -11.11 -6.92
CA ARG A 16 11.82 -11.93 -6.62
C ARG A 16 12.54 -12.36 -7.89
N GLU A 17 11.80 -12.73 -8.93
CA GLU A 17 12.36 -13.06 -10.24
C GLU A 17 13.09 -11.86 -10.86
N LEU A 18 12.48 -10.67 -10.82
CA LEU A 18 13.10 -9.43 -11.32
C LEU A 18 14.39 -9.09 -10.57
N ILE A 19 14.36 -9.11 -9.24
CA ILE A 19 15.55 -8.84 -8.42
C ILE A 19 16.66 -9.86 -8.72
N ASN A 20 16.32 -11.13 -8.90
CA ASN A 20 17.26 -12.17 -9.26
C ASN A 20 17.85 -11.98 -10.67
N SER A 21 17.05 -11.61 -11.67
CA SER A 21 17.54 -11.35 -13.04
C SER A 21 18.48 -10.15 -13.11
N LEU A 22 18.35 -9.20 -12.18
CA LEU A 22 19.26 -8.05 -12.04
C LEU A 22 20.54 -8.38 -11.23
N GLY A 23 20.73 -9.64 -10.81
CA GLY A 23 21.87 -10.04 -9.98
C GLY A 23 21.83 -9.49 -8.55
N ILE A 24 20.68 -8.98 -8.10
CA ILE A 24 20.52 -8.40 -6.76
C ILE A 24 20.19 -9.52 -5.78
N GLY A 25 21.00 -9.68 -4.73
CA GLY A 25 20.75 -10.68 -3.70
C GLY A 25 19.51 -10.37 -2.87
N PHE A 26 18.61 -11.34 -2.73
CA PHE A 26 17.42 -11.20 -1.88
C PHE A 26 17.81 -11.16 -0.40
N ARG A 27 17.59 -10.02 0.26
CA ARG A 27 18.00 -9.78 1.65
C ARG A 27 16.88 -9.13 2.45
N ARG A 28 16.88 -9.37 3.75
CA ARG A 28 15.95 -8.70 4.67
C ARG A 28 16.27 -7.21 4.72
N GLN A 29 15.28 -6.39 4.37
CA GLN A 29 15.35 -4.93 4.54
C GLN A 29 14.68 -4.53 5.85
N GLN A 30 15.30 -3.64 6.61
CA GLN A 30 14.69 -3.11 7.83
C GLN A 30 13.51 -2.19 7.49
N PRO A 31 12.33 -2.38 8.10
CA PRO A 31 11.21 -1.45 7.95
C PRO A 31 11.53 -0.06 8.51
N ILE A 32 10.92 0.99 7.95
CA ILE A 32 11.08 2.39 8.40
C ILE A 32 9.95 2.87 9.34
N GLY A 33 9.03 1.98 9.73
CA GLY A 33 8.00 2.29 10.72
C GLY A 33 6.70 2.89 10.17
N TYR A 34 6.58 3.18 8.88
CA TYR A 34 5.34 3.67 8.23
C TYR A 34 4.08 2.88 8.66
N ASP A 35 4.07 1.55 8.45
CA ASP A 35 2.96 0.68 8.85
C ASP A 35 2.72 0.68 10.36
N LYS A 36 3.79 0.66 11.17
CA LYS A 36 3.70 0.69 12.63
C LYS A 36 3.04 1.98 13.11
N ARG A 37 3.39 3.12 12.53
CA ARG A 37 2.87 4.45 12.87
C ARG A 37 1.41 4.61 12.48
N LEU A 38 0.99 4.10 11.33
CA LEU A 38 -0.43 4.07 10.95
C LEU A 38 -1.24 3.20 11.91
N LYS A 39 -0.74 2.00 12.23
CA LYS A 39 -1.42 1.07 13.15
C LYS A 39 -1.58 1.61 14.58
N GLN A 40 -0.79 2.60 14.99
CA GLN A 40 -0.98 3.28 16.28
C GLN A 40 -2.26 4.13 16.33
N LEU A 41 -2.83 4.52 15.18
CA LEU A 41 -4.08 5.27 15.11
C LEU A 41 -5.34 4.39 15.24
N ILE A 42 -5.18 3.07 15.17
CA ILE A 42 -6.30 2.12 15.25
C ILE A 42 -6.97 2.23 16.62
N VAL A 43 -8.26 2.54 16.64
CA VAL A 43 -9.05 2.56 17.87
C VAL A 43 -9.24 1.15 18.43
N ASN A 44 -9.40 1.05 19.76
CA ASN A 44 -9.49 -0.26 20.43
C ASN A 44 -10.88 -0.90 20.37
N LYS A 45 -11.95 -0.11 20.17
CA LYS A 45 -13.33 -0.56 20.27
C LYS A 45 -13.92 -0.92 18.90
N GLU A 46 -14.68 -2.01 18.83
CA GLU A 46 -15.45 -2.38 17.64
C GLU A 46 -16.75 -1.54 17.52
N PRO A 47 -17.22 -1.24 16.29
CA PRO A 47 -16.65 -1.65 15.00
C PRO A 47 -15.52 -0.73 14.47
N GLY A 48 -15.17 0.34 15.20
CA GLY A 48 -14.15 1.29 14.74
C GLY A 48 -12.77 0.65 14.50
N ARG A 49 -12.42 -0.38 15.28
CA ARG A 49 -11.14 -1.10 15.13
C ARG A 49 -11.02 -1.81 13.77
N VAL A 50 -12.08 -2.49 13.32
CA VAL A 50 -12.08 -3.13 12.00
C VAL A 50 -12.10 -2.09 10.88
N VAL A 51 -12.88 -1.02 11.03
CA VAL A 51 -12.91 0.10 10.08
C VAL A 51 -11.52 0.70 9.90
N ASP A 52 -10.82 1.04 10.99
CA ASP A 52 -9.48 1.62 10.91
C ASP A 52 -8.48 0.68 10.21
N ARG A 53 -8.55 -0.62 10.46
CA ARG A 53 -7.67 -1.61 9.80
C ARG A 53 -7.92 -1.68 8.29
N LEU A 54 -9.18 -1.62 7.87
CA LEU A 54 -9.57 -1.62 6.47
C LEU A 54 -9.12 -0.31 5.79
N LEU A 55 -9.40 0.84 6.38
CA LEU A 55 -9.01 2.14 5.81
C LEU A 55 -7.49 2.33 5.75
N ILE A 56 -6.74 1.87 6.76
CA ILE A 56 -5.27 1.87 6.70
C ILE A 56 -4.79 0.97 5.55
N SER A 57 -5.38 -0.21 5.37
CA SER A 57 -5.03 -1.10 4.26
C SER A 57 -5.36 -0.46 2.91
N ALA A 58 -6.48 0.27 2.81
CA ALA A 58 -6.83 1.04 1.62
C ALA A 58 -5.77 2.11 1.29
N LEU A 59 -5.32 2.88 2.29
CA LEU A 59 -4.27 3.90 2.11
C LEU A 59 -2.94 3.29 1.67
N GLN A 60 -2.54 2.17 2.27
CA GLN A 60 -1.30 1.45 1.91
C GLN A 60 -1.34 0.96 0.46
N GLU A 61 -2.48 0.47 0.00
CA GLU A 61 -2.68 0.04 -1.39
C GLU A 61 -2.67 1.23 -2.35
N ALA A 62 -3.40 2.31 -2.03
CA ALA A 62 -3.44 3.51 -2.85
C ALA A 62 -2.04 4.15 -3.00
N ARG A 63 -1.27 4.27 -1.91
CA ARG A 63 0.09 4.81 -1.94
C ARG A 63 1.07 3.91 -2.71
N SER A 64 0.92 2.59 -2.58
CA SER A 64 1.73 1.64 -3.34
C SER A 64 1.46 1.76 -4.85
N TYR A 65 0.19 1.85 -5.22
CA TYR A 65 -0.24 2.05 -6.61
C TYR A 65 0.35 3.34 -7.21
N GLU A 66 0.16 4.47 -6.52
CA GLU A 66 0.69 5.77 -6.94
C GLU A 66 2.20 5.73 -7.15
N ARG A 67 2.96 5.15 -6.20
CA ARG A 67 4.41 5.08 -6.30
C ARG A 67 4.87 4.11 -7.38
N PHE A 68 4.20 2.98 -7.58
CA PHE A 68 4.52 2.09 -8.70
C PHE A 68 4.31 2.78 -10.04
N ALA A 69 3.21 3.52 -10.21
CA ALA A 69 2.94 4.30 -11.41
C ALA A 69 4.00 5.39 -11.64
N LEU A 70 4.34 6.15 -10.60
CA LEU A 70 5.35 7.20 -10.68
C LEU A 70 6.74 6.63 -11.01
N ILE A 71 7.14 5.53 -10.38
CA ILE A 71 8.42 4.87 -10.68
C ILE A 71 8.43 4.36 -12.12
N ALA A 72 7.35 3.72 -12.58
CA ALA A 72 7.25 3.24 -13.95
C ALA A 72 7.38 4.37 -14.98
N GLU A 73 6.84 5.56 -14.68
CA GLU A 73 6.93 6.73 -15.55
C GLU A 73 8.34 7.35 -15.60
N LYS A 74 9.08 7.31 -14.48
CA LYS A 74 10.33 8.07 -14.33
C LYS A 74 11.60 7.25 -14.46
N ILE A 75 11.54 5.93 -14.32
CA ILE A 75 12.74 5.09 -14.36
C ILE A 75 13.24 4.91 -15.79
N GLU A 76 14.55 5.04 -16.00
CA GLU A 76 15.18 4.89 -17.32
C GLU A 76 15.21 3.43 -17.81
N ASP A 77 15.31 2.48 -16.87
CA ASP A 77 15.33 1.06 -17.19
C ASP A 77 13.94 0.60 -17.65
N THR A 78 13.81 0.41 -18.97
CA THR A 78 12.54 0.01 -19.61
C THR A 78 12.03 -1.35 -19.15
N THR A 79 12.91 -2.25 -18.73
CA THR A 79 12.50 -3.57 -18.20
C THR A 79 11.84 -3.40 -16.84
N ILE A 80 12.42 -2.58 -15.97
CA ILE A 80 11.84 -2.28 -14.66
C ILE A 80 10.56 -1.46 -14.82
N ALA A 81 10.57 -0.43 -15.69
CA ALA A 81 9.41 0.39 -16.00
C ALA A 81 8.21 -0.47 -16.40
N GLN A 82 8.40 -1.36 -17.38
CA GLN A 82 7.34 -2.24 -17.87
C GLN A 82 6.82 -3.18 -16.78
N ARG A 83 7.70 -3.73 -15.94
CA ARG A 83 7.28 -4.59 -14.82
C ARG A 83 6.42 -3.86 -13.81
N TYR A 84 6.80 -2.63 -13.45
CA TYR A 84 6.04 -1.81 -12.51
C TYR A 84 4.70 -1.38 -13.11
N LEU A 85 4.67 -1.03 -14.39
CA LEU A 85 3.43 -0.73 -15.12
C LEU A 85 2.47 -1.92 -15.13
N THR A 86 2.98 -3.13 -15.39
CA THR A 86 2.16 -4.36 -15.31
C THR A 86 1.56 -4.58 -13.92
N PHE A 87 2.22 -4.17 -12.83
CA PHE A 87 1.60 -4.23 -11.51
C PHE A 87 0.47 -3.21 -11.34
N VAL A 88 0.64 -2.00 -11.86
CA VAL A 88 -0.39 -0.96 -11.85
C VAL A 88 -1.64 -1.41 -12.63
N GLU A 89 -1.44 -2.04 -13.79
CA GLU A 89 -2.54 -2.51 -14.64
C GLU A 89 -3.27 -3.73 -14.05
N ASN A 90 -2.55 -4.64 -13.40
CA ASN A 90 -3.11 -5.86 -12.83
C ASN A 90 -3.67 -5.70 -11.40
N ASP A 91 -3.50 -4.54 -10.79
CA ASP A 91 -3.95 -4.22 -9.43
C ASP A 91 -5.06 -3.14 -9.50
N PRO A 92 -6.26 -3.49 -10.03
CA PRO A 92 -7.34 -2.53 -10.19
C PRO A 92 -7.79 -2.05 -8.82
N LYS A 93 -7.41 -0.81 -8.46
CA LYS A 93 -7.87 -0.05 -7.30
C LYS A 93 -8.23 -0.93 -6.08
N ASN A 94 -7.36 -1.85 -5.66
CA ASN A 94 -7.63 -2.76 -4.54
C ASN A 94 -7.96 -2.01 -3.23
N TYR A 95 -7.54 -0.76 -3.12
CA TYR A 95 -7.95 0.13 -2.04
C TYR A 95 -9.47 0.33 -1.96
N VAL A 96 -10.20 0.32 -3.08
CA VAL A 96 -11.67 0.42 -3.14
C VAL A 96 -12.30 -0.77 -2.44
N THR A 97 -11.77 -1.99 -2.65
CA THR A 97 -12.28 -3.18 -1.96
C THR A 97 -12.23 -3.03 -0.44
N PHE A 98 -11.18 -2.42 0.10
CA PHE A 98 -11.08 -2.18 1.54
C PHE A 98 -12.06 -1.11 2.04
N ILE A 99 -12.27 -0.04 1.26
CA ILE A 99 -13.25 1.00 1.59
C ILE A 99 -14.67 0.42 1.55
N ASP A 100 -15.00 -0.37 0.52
CA ASP A 100 -16.31 -1.03 0.40
C ASP A 100 -16.56 -1.98 1.56
N LEU A 101 -15.56 -2.79 1.95
CA LEU A 101 -15.67 -3.64 3.14
C LEU A 101 -15.87 -2.83 4.43
N ALA A 102 -15.34 -1.60 4.52
CA ALA A 102 -15.55 -0.76 5.70
C ALA A 102 -17.02 -0.31 5.82
N LYS A 103 -17.70 -0.13 4.68
CA LYS A 103 -19.12 0.27 4.60
C LYS A 103 -20.09 -0.78 5.15
N ASP A 104 -19.64 -2.03 5.30
CA ASP A 104 -20.41 -3.08 5.97
C ASP A 104 -20.46 -2.88 7.50
N TYR A 105 -19.62 -2.01 8.07
CA TYR A 105 -19.47 -1.84 9.51
C TYR A 105 -19.93 -0.47 10.03
N GLN A 106 -19.86 0.58 9.22
CA GLN A 106 -20.26 1.94 9.57
C GLN A 106 -20.84 2.67 8.36
N ASP A 107 -21.55 3.77 8.61
CA ASP A 107 -22.11 4.60 7.55
C ASP A 107 -21.02 5.35 6.75
N GLU A 108 -21.37 5.73 5.53
CA GLU A 108 -20.45 6.36 4.58
C GLU A 108 -19.88 7.70 5.08
N LEU A 109 -20.65 8.51 5.82
CA LEU A 109 -20.15 9.78 6.36
C LEU A 109 -19.10 9.55 7.44
N THR A 110 -19.34 8.59 8.34
CA THR A 110 -18.37 8.19 9.35
C THR A 110 -17.08 7.66 8.71
N ILE A 111 -17.20 6.80 7.69
CA ILE A 111 -16.05 6.24 6.97
C ILE A 111 -15.27 7.33 6.23
N SER A 112 -15.96 8.19 5.49
CA SER A 112 -15.32 9.28 4.72
C SER A 112 -14.54 10.19 5.66
N LYS A 113 -15.16 10.63 6.75
CA LYS A 113 -14.48 11.48 7.73
C LYS A 113 -13.25 10.79 8.33
N ARG A 114 -13.37 9.51 8.68
CA ARG A 114 -12.25 8.75 9.25
C ARG A 114 -11.13 8.51 8.24
N LEU A 115 -11.48 8.28 6.98
CA LEU A 115 -10.52 8.14 5.89
C LEU A 115 -9.73 9.45 5.69
N ASP A 116 -10.39 10.61 5.73
CA ASP A 116 -9.73 11.92 5.63
C ASP A 116 -8.73 12.14 6.77
N GLU A 117 -9.09 11.80 8.00
CA GLU A 117 -8.20 11.88 9.17
C GLU A 117 -6.95 11.00 9.01
N LEU A 118 -7.15 9.74 8.60
CA LEU A 118 -6.06 8.78 8.38
C LEU A 118 -5.19 9.19 7.20
N ALA A 119 -5.79 9.70 6.12
CA ALA A 119 -5.09 10.16 4.91
C ALA A 119 -4.22 11.39 5.21
N ALA A 120 -4.72 12.35 6.01
CA ALA A 120 -3.95 13.51 6.43
C ALA A 120 -2.71 13.10 7.23
N TYR A 121 -2.86 12.13 8.14
CA TYR A 121 -1.72 11.60 8.88
C TYR A 121 -0.75 10.82 7.97
N GLU A 122 -1.26 9.95 7.09
CA GLU A 122 -0.45 9.22 6.13
C GLU A 122 0.40 10.15 5.25
N ALA A 123 -0.21 11.22 4.74
CA ALA A 123 0.49 12.24 3.96
C ALA A 123 1.60 12.93 4.77
N SER A 124 1.38 13.18 6.06
CA SER A 124 2.43 13.70 6.95
C SER A 124 3.62 12.74 7.09
N LEU A 125 3.36 11.42 7.15
CA LEU A 125 4.42 10.40 7.18
C LEU A 125 5.25 10.39 5.90
N ILE A 126 4.58 10.49 4.75
CA ILE A 126 5.25 10.52 3.45
C ILE A 126 6.09 11.79 3.29
N ASN A 127 5.62 12.93 3.80
CA ASN A 127 6.35 14.20 3.77
C ASN A 127 7.53 14.26 4.73
N GLU A 128 7.41 13.64 5.91
CA GLU A 128 8.54 13.48 6.85
C GLU A 128 9.65 12.62 6.22
N GLY A 129 9.23 11.64 5.42
CA GLY A 129 10.11 10.72 4.70
C GLY A 129 10.77 9.68 5.60
N GLY A 130 11.72 8.92 5.03
CA GLY A 130 12.51 7.94 5.77
C GLY A 130 14.01 8.09 5.57
N ALA A 131 14.79 7.75 6.60
CA ALA A 131 16.25 7.77 6.53
C ALA A 131 16.84 6.81 5.46
N LYS A 132 16.04 5.86 4.96
CA LYS A 132 16.43 4.93 3.88
C LYS A 132 15.27 4.79 2.90
N PRO A 133 15.55 4.71 1.58
CA PRO A 133 14.52 4.52 0.58
C PRO A 133 13.78 3.19 0.82
N ARG A 134 12.46 3.27 0.91
CA ARG A 134 11.48 2.19 0.95
C ARG A 134 10.30 2.59 0.10
N LEU A 135 9.45 1.62 -0.23
CA LEU A 135 8.25 1.90 -1.00
C LEU A 135 7.35 2.94 -0.33
N HIS A 136 7.40 3.15 0.99
CA HIS A 136 6.61 4.15 1.71
C HIS A 136 7.47 5.17 2.50
N SER A 137 8.69 5.47 2.04
CA SER A 137 9.60 6.48 2.63
C SER A 137 9.73 7.75 1.81
#